data_AF-A0A2X1PQT0-F1
#
_entry.id   AF-A0A2X1PQT0-F1
#
_cell.length_a   1.000
_cell.length_b   1.000
_cell.length_c   1.000
_cell.angle_alpha   90.00
_cell.angle_beta   90.00
_cell.angle_gamma   90.00
#
_symmetry.space_group_name_H-M   'P 1'
#
loop_
_entity.id
_entity.type
_entity.pdbx_description
1 polymer ?
#
loop_
_entity_poly.entity_id
_entity_poly.type
_entity_poly.pdbx_seq_one_letter_code
_entity_poly.pdbx_strand_id
1 'polypeptide(L)'
;MSSLFSQQQAIEQSLNWQALQPDLVIQDFPLEPVDFWALQPNATQGIDLFLRHPTRSLLMMKVGEPVEYAELLQNFISQNHHKVRSIFGVNYVIEQGDSFSFPHVYTEPAKSLDDNFASQGEALSALYCDQFQLFGSFRIHPSSQDIQLVPGLVHKANGGVLILSAATLLSQFDLWGRLKQILQTQTFDWYSAHPFKNLPCDIPSYALNLKVIVLGNRTELATFG
;
A
#
# COMPACT_ATOMS: atom_id res chain seq x y z
N MET A 1 -28.33 43.80 72.72
CA MET A 1 -27.39 42.74 72.31
C MET A 1 -28.23 41.62 71.73
N SER A 2 -28.45 41.63 70.41
CA SER A 2 -27.74 40.76 69.43
C SER A 2 -28.13 39.29 69.67
N SER A 3 -28.78 38.55 68.78
CA SER A 3 -28.56 38.43 67.33
C SER A 3 -29.75 37.72 66.65
N LEU A 4 -30.31 38.32 65.61
CA LEU A 4 -31.18 37.64 64.64
C LEU A 4 -30.28 36.94 63.62
N PHE A 5 -30.32 35.60 63.57
CA PHE A 5 -29.70 34.82 62.50
C PHE A 5 -30.58 34.92 61.25
N SER A 6 -30.13 35.64 60.24
CA SER A 6 -30.69 35.61 58.89
C SER A 6 -30.24 34.33 58.19
N GLN A 7 -31.14 33.37 58.01
CA GLN A 7 -30.95 32.27 57.06
C GLN A 7 -31.17 32.82 55.65
N GLN A 8 -30.09 33.02 54.91
CA GLN A 8 -30.13 33.26 53.47
C GLN A 8 -30.32 31.91 52.78
N GLN A 9 -31.56 31.60 52.40
CA GLN A 9 -31.86 30.49 51.50
C GLN A 9 -31.24 30.80 50.12
N ALA A 10 -30.25 30.02 49.72
CA ALA A 10 -29.78 30.00 48.35
C ALA A 10 -30.93 29.48 47.47
N ILE A 11 -31.44 30.33 46.59
CA ILE A 11 -32.45 29.97 45.60
C ILE A 11 -31.73 29.18 44.52
N GLU A 12 -31.85 27.84 44.55
CA GLU A 12 -31.54 27.01 43.39
C GLU A 12 -32.54 27.36 42.28
N GLN A 13 -32.15 28.29 41.41
CA GLN A 13 -32.87 28.53 40.17
C GLN A 13 -32.61 27.34 39.24
N SER A 14 -33.55 26.39 39.21
CA SER A 14 -33.54 25.32 38.22
C SER A 14 -33.77 25.92 36.84
N LEU A 15 -32.69 26.03 36.06
CA LEU A 15 -32.79 26.39 34.66
C LEU A 15 -33.52 25.27 33.93
N ASN A 16 -34.61 25.60 33.26
CA ASN A 16 -35.30 24.67 32.37
C ASN A 16 -34.33 24.26 31.25
N TRP A 17 -34.21 22.96 30.96
CA TRP A 17 -33.27 22.44 29.97
C TRP A 17 -33.45 23.06 28.57
N GLN A 18 -34.65 23.55 28.25
CA GLN A 18 -34.93 24.29 27.02
C GLN A 18 -34.14 25.60 26.92
N ALA A 19 -33.84 26.24 28.06
CA ALA A 19 -33.00 27.43 28.13
C ALA A 19 -31.49 27.12 28.09
N LEU A 20 -31.12 25.83 28.12
CA LEU A 20 -29.74 25.35 27.97
C LEU A 20 -29.43 24.88 26.55
N GLN A 21 -30.38 24.99 25.61
CA GLN A 21 -30.10 24.65 24.22
C GLN A 21 -29.18 25.73 23.63
N PRO A 22 -27.99 25.36 23.15
CA PRO A 22 -27.15 26.29 22.42
C PRO A 22 -27.89 26.69 21.15
N ASP A 23 -27.94 28.00 20.87
CA ASP A 23 -28.45 28.51 19.62
C ASP A 23 -27.39 28.22 18.53
N LEU A 24 -27.49 27.03 17.94
CA LEU A 24 -26.57 26.56 16.90
C LEU A 24 -26.98 27.17 15.57
N VAL A 25 -26.80 28.48 15.44
CA VAL A 25 -26.88 29.14 14.15
C VAL A 25 -25.62 28.71 13.38
N ILE A 26 -25.76 27.66 12.57
CA ILE A 26 -24.70 27.22 11.66
C ILE A 26 -24.57 28.30 10.59
N GLN A 27 -23.66 29.26 10.83
CA GLN A 27 -23.31 30.30 9.88
C GLN A 27 -22.28 29.73 8.90
N ASP A 28 -22.68 29.74 7.62
CA ASP A 28 -21.84 29.54 6.45
C ASP A 28 -21.12 28.19 6.35
N PHE A 29 -21.78 27.25 5.66
CA PHE A 29 -21.03 26.16 5.03
C PHE A 29 -20.18 26.75 3.89
N PRO A 30 -18.86 26.48 3.84
CA PRO A 30 -18.09 26.82 2.66
C PRO A 30 -18.74 26.17 1.43
N LEU A 31 -19.09 27.00 0.43
CA LEU A 31 -19.73 26.57 -0.82
C LEU A 31 -18.77 25.77 -1.73
N GLU A 32 -17.46 25.81 -1.45
CA GLU A 32 -16.47 25.05 -2.19
C GLU A 32 -16.36 23.62 -1.65
N PRO A 33 -16.31 22.60 -2.53
CA PRO A 33 -16.08 21.22 -2.11
C PRO A 33 -14.71 21.15 -1.43
N VAL A 34 -14.70 20.90 -0.12
CA VAL A 34 -13.46 20.70 0.62
C VAL A 34 -12.86 19.36 0.18
N ASP A 35 -11.64 19.40 -0.35
CA ASP A 35 -10.89 18.20 -0.72
C ASP A 35 -10.71 17.29 0.51
N PHE A 36 -10.87 15.99 0.32
CA PHE A 36 -10.78 14.99 1.38
C PHE A 36 -9.46 15.12 2.16
N TRP A 37 -8.35 15.36 1.45
CA TRP A 37 -7.02 15.50 2.04
C TRP A 37 -6.81 16.81 2.79
N ALA A 38 -7.64 17.84 2.53
CA ALA A 38 -7.62 19.08 3.28
C ALA A 38 -8.21 18.92 4.70
N LEU A 39 -9.13 17.96 4.88
CA LEU A 39 -9.73 17.65 6.18
C LEU A 39 -8.79 16.85 7.11
N GLN A 40 -7.71 16.27 6.57
CA GLN A 40 -6.81 15.38 7.30
C GLN A 40 -5.33 15.82 7.19
N PRO A 41 -4.96 17.03 7.61
CA PRO A 41 -3.63 17.60 7.37
C PRO A 41 -2.49 16.75 7.95
N ASN A 42 -2.70 16.10 9.09
CA ASN A 42 -1.72 15.22 9.71
C ASN A 42 -1.47 13.95 8.88
N ALA A 43 -2.53 13.38 8.30
CA ALA A 43 -2.41 12.20 7.44
C ALA A 43 -1.67 12.56 6.15
N THR A 44 -2.07 13.67 5.52
CA THR A 44 -1.43 14.24 4.32
C THR A 44 0.06 14.47 4.53
N GLN A 45 0.45 15.15 5.61
CA GLN A 45 1.86 15.35 5.94
C GLN A 45 2.62 14.04 6.18
N GLY A 46 1.99 13.07 6.84
CA GLY A 46 2.57 11.75 7.07
C GLY A 46 2.85 10.99 5.76
N ILE A 47 1.90 11.05 4.82
CA ILE A 47 2.05 10.46 3.48
C ILE A 47 3.18 11.18 2.72
N ASP A 48 3.19 12.51 2.69
CA ASP A 48 4.23 13.28 2.00
C ASP A 48 5.63 12.99 2.53
N LEU A 49 5.80 12.94 3.85
CA LEU A 49 7.06 12.54 4.47
C LEU A 49 7.45 11.12 4.05
N PHE A 50 6.50 10.17 4.11
CA PHE A 50 6.73 8.80 3.69
C PHE A 50 7.18 8.69 2.23
N LEU A 51 6.53 9.41 1.31
CA LEU A 51 6.89 9.40 -0.11
C LEU A 51 8.30 9.95 -0.34
N ARG A 52 8.69 11.01 0.37
CA ARG A 52 10.02 11.65 0.22
C ARG A 52 11.16 10.89 0.90
N HIS A 53 10.87 10.07 1.91
CA HIS A 53 11.92 9.35 2.62
C HIS A 53 12.56 8.25 1.76
N PRO A 54 13.90 8.24 1.55
CA PRO A 54 14.53 7.28 0.63
C PRO A 54 14.56 5.84 1.17
N THR A 55 14.61 5.66 2.48
CA THR A 55 14.79 4.35 3.13
C THR A 55 13.52 3.76 3.73
N ARG A 56 12.47 4.57 3.91
CA ARG A 56 11.20 4.10 4.45
C ARG A 56 10.35 3.51 3.33
N SER A 57 10.18 2.20 3.38
CA SER A 57 9.45 1.40 2.40
C SER A 57 8.08 0.93 2.90
N LEU A 58 7.74 1.15 4.17
CA LEU A 58 6.46 0.71 4.75
C LEU A 58 5.77 1.84 5.54
N LEU A 59 4.47 2.01 5.29
CA LEU A 59 3.55 2.84 6.06
C LEU A 59 2.30 2.01 6.39
N MET A 60 1.84 2.06 7.64
CA MET A 60 0.57 1.47 8.05
C MET A 60 -0.42 2.57 8.39
N MET A 61 -1.65 2.47 7.89
CA MET A 61 -2.67 3.49 8.07
C MET A 61 -3.98 2.88 8.55
N LYS A 62 -4.48 3.41 9.69
CA LYS A 62 -5.80 3.06 10.19
C LYS A 62 -6.86 3.74 9.34
N VAL A 63 -7.74 2.97 8.73
CA VAL A 63 -8.85 3.48 7.92
C VAL A 63 -10.18 2.86 8.35
N GLY A 64 -11.29 3.53 8.03
CA GLY A 64 -12.64 3.01 8.24
C GLY A 64 -13.03 2.06 7.11
N GLU A 65 -13.03 2.60 5.88
CA GLU A 65 -13.37 1.89 4.65
C GLU A 65 -12.14 1.78 3.74
N PRO A 66 -11.45 0.62 3.68
CA PRO A 66 -10.22 0.48 2.91
C PRO A 66 -10.38 0.73 1.41
N VAL A 67 -11.56 0.44 0.84
CA VAL A 67 -11.84 0.60 -0.59
C VAL A 67 -11.81 2.06 -1.01
N GLU A 68 -12.62 2.90 -0.37
CA GLU A 68 -12.70 4.33 -0.67
C GLU A 68 -11.35 5.02 -0.41
N TYR A 69 -10.70 4.68 0.71
CA TYR A 69 -9.39 5.25 1.05
C TYR A 69 -8.30 4.86 0.05
N ALA A 70 -8.31 3.63 -0.48
CA ALA A 70 -7.30 3.20 -1.44
C ALA A 70 -7.38 3.99 -2.76
N GLU A 71 -8.59 4.24 -3.27
CA GLU A 71 -8.81 5.04 -4.48
C GLU A 71 -8.36 6.50 -4.27
N LEU A 72 -8.75 7.10 -3.15
CA LEU A 72 -8.34 8.45 -2.78
C LEU A 72 -6.82 8.57 -2.63
N LEU A 73 -6.19 7.58 -1.99
CA LEU A 73 -4.73 7.52 -1.82
C LEU A 73 -4.00 7.35 -3.14
N GLN A 74 -4.48 6.45 -3.99
CA GLN A 74 -3.88 6.20 -5.30
C GLN A 74 -3.91 7.48 -6.15
N ASN A 75 -5.03 8.21 -6.14
CA ASN A 75 -5.17 9.48 -6.84
C ASN A 75 -4.24 10.55 -6.24
N PHE A 76 -4.21 10.69 -4.92
CA PHE A 76 -3.34 11.65 -4.22
C PHE A 76 -1.87 11.41 -4.51
N ILE A 77 -1.40 10.16 -4.39
CA ILE A 77 -0.02 9.79 -4.67
C ILE A 77 0.30 10.03 -6.14
N SER A 78 -0.60 9.69 -7.07
CA SER A 78 -0.36 9.91 -8.49
C SER A 78 -0.23 11.40 -8.86
N GLN A 79 -0.87 12.30 -8.12
CA GLN A 79 -0.79 13.75 -8.31
C GLN A 79 0.46 14.37 -7.65
N ASN A 80 0.81 13.91 -6.45
CA ASN A 80 1.86 14.52 -5.63
C ASN A 80 3.22 13.84 -5.73
N HIS A 81 3.27 12.61 -6.22
CA HIS A 81 4.52 11.92 -6.51
C HIS A 81 5.04 12.41 -7.87
N HIS A 82 6.13 13.16 -7.85
CA HIS A 82 6.82 13.53 -9.08
C HIS A 82 7.24 12.26 -9.83
N LYS A 83 6.62 12.01 -10.99
CA LYS A 83 7.09 11.03 -11.96
C LYS A 83 8.45 11.48 -12.48
N VAL A 84 9.53 11.19 -11.76
CA VAL A 84 10.86 11.20 -12.34
C VAL A 84 10.75 10.23 -13.52
N ARG A 85 10.92 10.73 -14.74
CA ARG A 85 10.82 9.95 -15.99
C ARG A 85 11.96 8.94 -16.06
N SER A 86 11.91 7.95 -15.19
CA SER A 86 12.85 6.86 -15.07
C SER A 86 12.04 5.59 -15.25
N ILE A 87 12.44 4.79 -16.23
CA ILE A 87 11.93 3.44 -16.38
C ILE A 87 12.65 2.61 -15.32
N PHE A 88 11.88 1.91 -14.49
CA PHE A 88 12.40 1.03 -13.46
C PHE A 88 12.22 -0.42 -13.89
N GLY A 89 13.05 -1.30 -13.34
CA GLY A 89 12.95 -2.73 -13.55
C GLY A 89 13.90 -3.25 -14.63
N VAL A 90 13.54 -4.41 -15.17
CA VAL A 90 14.40 -5.20 -16.05
C VAL A 90 13.57 -5.78 -17.19
N ASN A 91 14.25 -6.15 -18.27
CA ASN A 91 13.72 -7.04 -19.28
C ASN A 91 14.33 -8.43 -19.05
N TYR A 92 13.48 -9.43 -18.76
CA TYR A 92 13.92 -10.82 -18.73
C TYR A 92 14.00 -11.39 -20.14
N VAL A 93 15.17 -11.86 -20.53
CA VAL A 93 15.36 -12.61 -21.76
C VAL A 93 15.42 -14.09 -21.39
N ILE A 94 14.52 -14.87 -22.00
CA ILE A 94 14.37 -16.30 -21.71
C ILE A 94 14.78 -17.06 -22.97
N GLU A 95 15.93 -17.69 -22.90
CA GLU A 95 16.38 -18.65 -23.91
C GLU A 95 15.77 -20.01 -23.55
N GLN A 96 14.79 -20.44 -24.34
CA GLN A 96 14.09 -21.70 -24.09
C GLN A 96 15.05 -22.87 -24.27
N GLY A 97 14.99 -23.83 -23.34
CA GLY A 97 15.74 -25.07 -23.46
C GLY A 97 15.17 -25.95 -24.57
N ASP A 98 16.03 -26.73 -25.20
CA ASP A 98 15.66 -27.76 -26.15
C ASP A 98 15.94 -29.17 -25.59
N SER A 99 15.91 -30.20 -26.44
CA SER A 99 16.20 -31.58 -26.00
C SER A 99 17.63 -31.79 -25.49
N PHE A 100 18.54 -30.83 -25.65
CA PHE A 100 19.96 -30.94 -25.33
C PHE A 100 20.46 -29.86 -24.37
N SER A 101 19.63 -28.88 -24.01
CA SER A 101 20.02 -27.72 -23.20
C SER A 101 18.97 -27.34 -22.17
N PHE A 102 19.42 -26.87 -21.01
CA PHE A 102 18.53 -26.24 -20.02
C PHE A 102 18.20 -24.81 -20.44
N PRO A 103 17.00 -24.31 -20.10
CA PRO A 103 16.66 -22.92 -20.36
C PRO A 103 17.57 -21.98 -19.58
N HIS A 104 17.99 -20.91 -20.24
CA HIS A 104 18.83 -19.88 -19.65
C HIS A 104 18.05 -18.57 -19.54
N VAL A 105 18.09 -17.94 -18.37
CA VAL A 105 17.40 -16.69 -18.11
C VAL A 105 18.41 -15.65 -17.64
N TYR A 106 18.43 -14.51 -18.31
CA TYR A 106 19.23 -13.35 -17.90
C TYR A 106 18.40 -12.08 -17.94
N THR A 107 18.89 -11.04 -17.26
CA THR A 107 18.22 -9.75 -17.16
C THR A 107 19.01 -8.67 -17.88
N GLU A 108 18.28 -7.83 -18.60
CA GLU A 108 18.78 -6.57 -19.13
C GLU A 108 18.09 -5.41 -18.42
N PRO A 109 18.73 -4.24 -18.25
CA PRO A 109 18.04 -3.05 -17.76
C PRO A 109 16.88 -2.68 -18.68
N ALA A 110 15.72 -2.34 -18.09
CA ALA A 110 14.56 -1.92 -18.86
C ALA A 110 14.85 -0.60 -19.62
N LYS A 111 14.50 -0.58 -20.91
CA LYS A 111 14.68 0.55 -21.83
C LYS A 111 13.35 1.12 -22.33
N SER A 112 12.30 0.29 -22.38
CA SER A 112 10.94 0.69 -22.72
C SER A 112 9.95 0.25 -21.64
N LEU A 113 8.75 0.83 -21.65
CA LEU A 113 7.62 0.32 -20.86
C LEU A 113 7.02 -0.97 -21.43
N ASP A 114 7.34 -1.27 -22.69
CA ASP A 114 6.92 -2.51 -23.34
C ASP A 114 7.76 -3.71 -22.87
N ASP A 115 8.85 -3.48 -22.13
CA ASP A 115 9.65 -4.53 -21.53
C ASP A 115 8.87 -5.25 -20.42
N ASN A 116 9.07 -6.56 -20.29
CA ASN A 116 8.18 -7.43 -19.52
C ASN A 116 8.08 -7.13 -18.01
N PHE A 117 9.12 -6.58 -17.39
CA PHE A 117 9.14 -6.20 -15.98
C PHE A 117 9.51 -4.72 -15.78
N ALA A 118 9.14 -3.87 -16.75
CA ALA A 118 9.30 -2.43 -16.66
C ALA A 118 8.13 -1.73 -15.96
N SER A 119 8.43 -0.62 -15.30
CA SER A 119 7.43 0.25 -14.65
C SER A 119 7.85 1.72 -14.65
N GLN A 120 6.89 2.61 -14.40
CA GLN A 120 7.11 4.07 -14.25
C GLN A 120 6.93 4.60 -12.82
N GLY A 121 7.03 3.71 -11.82
CA GLY A 121 6.79 4.12 -10.42
C GLY A 121 5.35 4.52 -10.16
N GLU A 122 4.39 3.76 -10.69
CA GLU A 122 2.97 4.04 -10.52
C GLU A 122 2.50 3.74 -9.09
N ALA A 123 1.41 4.41 -8.69
CA ALA A 123 0.67 4.06 -7.49
C ALA A 123 -0.40 3.03 -7.86
N LEU A 124 -0.34 1.84 -7.26
CA LEU A 124 -1.28 0.76 -7.50
C LEU A 124 -1.98 0.37 -6.20
N SER A 125 -3.27 0.06 -6.27
CA SER A 125 -4.02 -0.51 -5.16
C SER A 125 -4.40 -1.96 -5.44
N ALA A 126 -4.25 -2.80 -4.42
CA ALA A 126 -4.61 -4.21 -4.46
C ALA A 126 -5.13 -4.67 -3.09
N LEU A 127 -6.42 -4.42 -2.87
CA LEU A 127 -7.11 -4.77 -1.63
C LEU A 127 -7.50 -6.24 -1.53
N TYR A 128 -7.40 -6.97 -2.64
CA TYR A 128 -7.58 -8.41 -2.71
C TYR A 128 -6.56 -8.93 -3.71
N CYS A 129 -5.59 -9.70 -3.26
CA CYS A 129 -4.62 -10.33 -4.12
C CYS A 129 -4.13 -11.66 -3.54
N ASP A 130 -3.72 -12.57 -4.42
CA ASP A 130 -3.01 -13.78 -4.07
C ASP A 130 -1.49 -13.63 -4.30
N GLN A 131 -0.74 -14.68 -3.98
CA GLN A 131 0.72 -14.71 -4.18
C GLN A 131 1.14 -14.45 -5.64
N PHE A 132 0.37 -14.92 -6.62
CA PHE A 132 0.72 -14.85 -8.03
C PHE A 132 0.42 -13.47 -8.62
N GLN A 133 -0.66 -12.85 -8.16
CA GLN A 133 -1.00 -11.46 -8.48
C GLN A 133 -0.02 -10.51 -7.81
N LEU A 134 0.36 -10.74 -6.56
CA LEU A 134 1.27 -9.87 -5.83
C LEU A 134 2.71 -9.98 -6.35
N PHE A 135 3.27 -11.19 -6.39
CA PHE A 135 4.69 -11.43 -6.69
C PHE A 135 4.97 -11.90 -8.12
N GLY A 136 3.94 -12.10 -8.94
CA GLY A 136 4.10 -12.67 -10.27
C GLY A 136 4.08 -14.19 -10.27
N SER A 137 4.10 -14.76 -11.48
CA SER A 137 4.04 -16.21 -11.65
C SER A 137 5.04 -16.69 -12.68
N PHE A 138 5.59 -17.87 -12.39
CA PHE A 138 6.38 -18.65 -13.32
C PHE A 138 5.47 -19.70 -13.96
N ARG A 139 5.38 -19.72 -15.28
CA ARG A 139 4.52 -20.65 -16.03
C ARG A 139 5.37 -21.50 -16.97
N ILE A 140 5.02 -22.77 -17.06
CA ILE A 140 5.57 -23.70 -18.05
C ILE A 140 4.43 -24.10 -18.97
N HIS A 141 4.63 -23.95 -20.27
CA HIS A 141 3.66 -24.40 -21.24
C HIS A 141 3.61 -25.94 -21.24
N PRO A 142 2.43 -26.58 -21.08
CA PRO A 142 2.34 -28.01 -20.86
C PRO A 142 2.85 -28.84 -22.05
N SER A 143 2.75 -28.33 -23.27
CA SER A 143 3.13 -29.07 -24.47
C SER A 143 4.55 -28.77 -24.95
N SER A 144 4.95 -27.50 -25.02
CA SER A 144 6.28 -27.10 -25.52
C SER A 144 7.34 -27.05 -24.43
N GLN A 145 6.92 -27.11 -23.15
CA GLN A 145 7.79 -26.87 -21.98
C GLN A 145 8.41 -25.46 -21.95
N ASP A 146 7.90 -24.53 -22.76
CA ASP A 146 8.37 -23.16 -22.77
C ASP A 146 8.08 -22.47 -21.43
N ILE A 147 9.07 -21.72 -20.97
CA ILE A 147 9.01 -20.93 -19.76
C ILE A 147 8.49 -19.53 -20.07
N GLN A 148 7.54 -19.07 -19.26
CA GLN A 148 7.05 -17.71 -19.28
C GLN A 148 7.07 -17.11 -17.87
N LEU A 149 7.66 -15.93 -17.74
CA LEU A 149 7.59 -15.11 -16.54
C LEU A 149 6.47 -14.09 -16.68
N VAL A 150 5.62 -14.00 -15.65
CA VAL A 150 4.50 -13.05 -15.61
C VAL A 150 4.71 -12.08 -14.47
N PRO A 151 4.70 -10.76 -14.73
CA PRO A 151 4.88 -9.76 -13.69
C PRO A 151 3.64 -9.64 -12.78
N GLY A 152 3.87 -9.69 -11.46
CA GLY A 152 2.91 -9.27 -10.45
C GLY A 152 2.92 -7.78 -10.13
N LEU A 153 2.10 -7.41 -9.16
CA LEU A 153 1.88 -6.03 -8.71
C LEU A 153 3.13 -5.38 -8.13
N VAL A 154 3.99 -6.13 -7.44
CA VAL A 154 5.25 -5.58 -6.89
C VAL A 154 6.18 -5.08 -8.00
N HIS A 155 6.17 -5.72 -9.18
CA HIS A 155 6.99 -5.31 -10.31
C HIS A 155 6.39 -4.11 -11.03
N LYS A 156 5.06 -4.08 -11.18
CA LYS A 156 4.35 -2.94 -11.78
C LYS A 156 4.43 -1.69 -10.92
N ALA A 157 4.46 -1.84 -9.59
CA ALA A 157 4.65 -0.76 -8.63
C ALA A 157 6.13 -0.44 -8.35
N ASN A 158 7.08 -1.03 -9.08
CA ASN A 158 8.50 -0.74 -8.90
C ASN A 158 8.81 0.73 -9.24
N GLY A 159 9.59 1.39 -8.40
CA GLY A 159 9.81 2.84 -8.38
C GLY A 159 8.68 3.66 -7.74
N GLY A 160 7.60 3.01 -7.29
CA GLY A 160 6.34 3.65 -6.92
C GLY A 160 5.79 3.17 -5.58
N VAL A 161 4.46 3.12 -5.48
CA VAL A 161 3.76 2.78 -4.23
C VAL A 161 2.71 1.71 -4.48
N LEU A 162 2.70 0.68 -3.63
CA LEU A 162 1.67 -0.36 -3.60
C LEU A 162 0.82 -0.24 -2.35
N ILE A 163 -0.49 -0.07 -2.53
CA ILE A 163 -1.48 0.03 -1.47
C ILE A 163 -2.11 -1.34 -1.29
N LEU A 164 -1.99 -1.91 -0.09
CA LEU A 164 -2.48 -3.24 0.26
C LEU A 164 -3.45 -3.18 1.42
N SER A 165 -4.33 -4.18 1.52
CA SER A 165 -5.17 -4.39 2.68
C SER A 165 -4.46 -5.26 3.72
N ALA A 166 -4.54 -4.82 4.98
CA ALA A 166 -4.13 -5.58 6.16
C ALA A 166 -4.84 -6.93 6.23
N ALA A 167 -6.14 -6.96 5.94
CA ALA A 167 -6.93 -8.19 5.93
C ALA A 167 -6.39 -9.22 4.92
N THR A 168 -5.99 -8.78 3.72
CA THR A 168 -5.39 -9.66 2.69
C THR A 168 -4.09 -10.27 3.18
N LEU A 169 -3.22 -9.44 3.73
CA LEU A 169 -1.92 -9.88 4.24
C LEU A 169 -2.07 -10.82 5.46
N LEU A 170 -3.08 -10.61 6.30
CA LEU A 170 -3.38 -11.50 7.44
C LEU A 170 -3.99 -12.84 6.99
N SER A 171 -4.78 -12.85 5.91
CA SER A 171 -5.37 -14.09 5.41
C SER A 171 -4.34 -15.06 4.82
N GLN A 172 -3.20 -14.54 4.33
CA GLN A 172 -2.10 -15.31 3.79
C GLN A 172 -0.77 -14.80 4.36
N PHE A 173 -0.41 -15.29 5.55
CA PHE A 173 0.75 -14.80 6.31
C PHE A 173 2.09 -14.89 5.55
N ASP A 174 2.22 -15.87 4.64
CA ASP A 174 3.41 -16.02 3.79
C ASP A 174 3.65 -14.80 2.87
N LEU A 175 2.57 -14.14 2.42
CA LEU A 175 2.67 -12.91 1.64
C LEU A 175 3.37 -11.82 2.44
N TRP A 176 3.02 -11.68 3.72
CA TRP A 176 3.61 -10.69 4.59
C TRP A 176 5.09 -10.97 4.86
N GLY A 177 5.45 -12.23 5.13
CA GLY A 177 6.83 -12.64 5.30
C GLY A 177 7.70 -12.27 4.09
N ARG A 178 7.25 -12.64 2.89
CA ARG A 178 7.95 -12.37 1.64
C ARG A 178 8.01 -10.87 1.31
N LEU A 179 6.91 -10.15 1.53
CA LEU A 179 6.87 -8.71 1.29
C LEU A 179 7.86 -7.98 2.20
N LYS A 180 7.91 -8.32 3.50
CA LYS A 180 8.90 -7.74 4.42
C LYS A 180 10.34 -7.97 3.95
N GLN A 181 10.65 -9.18 3.50
CA GLN A 181 11.99 -9.48 2.97
C GLN A 181 12.32 -8.58 1.79
N ILE A 182 11.43 -8.45 0.80
CA ILE A 182 11.62 -7.57 -0.37
C ILE A 182 11.80 -6.11 0.07
N LEU A 183 11.00 -5.63 1.02
CA LEU A 183 11.11 -4.26 1.53
C LEU A 183 12.39 -3.99 2.32
N GLN A 184 13.01 -5.03 2.90
CA GLN A 184 14.27 -4.96 3.64
C GLN A 184 15.48 -5.07 2.72
N THR A 185 15.48 -6.02 1.78
CA THR A 185 16.61 -6.26 0.87
C THR A 185 16.59 -5.34 -0.34
N GLN A 186 15.43 -4.79 -0.69
CA GLN A 186 15.19 -4.06 -1.94
C GLN A 186 15.57 -4.88 -3.18
N THR A 187 15.47 -6.21 -3.05
CA THR A 187 15.71 -7.16 -4.14
C THR A 187 14.51 -8.07 -4.28
N PHE A 188 14.19 -8.42 -5.50
CA PHE A 188 13.23 -9.46 -5.78
C PHE A 188 13.94 -10.74 -6.19
N ASP A 189 13.72 -11.79 -5.40
CA ASP A 189 14.18 -13.14 -5.68
C ASP A 189 12.99 -14.02 -6.10
N TRP A 190 13.20 -14.82 -7.14
CA TRP A 190 12.22 -15.81 -7.58
C TRP A 190 12.27 -17.02 -6.67
N TYR A 191 11.10 -17.47 -6.24
CA TYR A 191 10.93 -18.68 -5.45
C TYR A 191 9.87 -19.57 -6.10
N SER A 192 10.04 -20.88 -5.91
CA SER A 192 8.96 -21.80 -6.22
C SER A 192 7.82 -21.63 -5.21
N ALA A 193 6.60 -21.54 -5.72
CA ALA A 193 5.38 -21.54 -4.88
C ALA A 193 5.12 -22.92 -4.23
N HIS A 194 5.86 -23.95 -4.61
CA HIS A 194 5.74 -25.29 -4.02
C HIS A 194 7.01 -25.66 -3.23
N PRO A 195 6.87 -26.02 -1.94
CA PRO A 195 8.01 -26.29 -1.06
C PRO A 195 8.86 -27.50 -1.50
N PHE A 196 8.32 -28.38 -2.35
CA PHE A 196 9.00 -29.60 -2.81
C PHE A 196 9.45 -29.53 -4.27
N LYS A 197 9.22 -28.40 -4.96
CA LYS A 197 9.58 -28.26 -6.36
C LYS A 197 10.54 -27.09 -6.48
N ASN A 198 11.73 -27.31 -7.00
CA ASN A 198 12.63 -26.21 -7.33
C ASN A 198 12.19 -25.52 -8.62
N LEU A 199 12.65 -24.29 -8.83
CA LEU A 199 12.54 -23.66 -10.14
C LEU A 199 13.30 -24.53 -11.15
N PRO A 200 12.77 -24.70 -12.37
CA PRO A 200 13.41 -25.56 -13.37
C PRO A 200 14.72 -24.98 -13.92
N CYS A 201 14.97 -23.70 -13.70
CA CYS A 201 16.19 -22.99 -14.05
C CYS A 201 16.47 -21.87 -13.04
N ASP A 202 17.71 -21.40 -13.04
CA ASP A 202 18.10 -20.23 -12.27
C ASP A 202 17.53 -18.96 -12.93
N ILE A 203 16.82 -18.16 -12.14
CA ILE A 203 16.26 -16.88 -12.57
C ILE A 203 16.97 -15.79 -11.78
N PRO A 204 17.69 -14.86 -12.43
CA PRO A 204 18.43 -13.82 -11.73
C PRO A 204 17.48 -12.90 -10.96
N SER A 205 17.93 -12.48 -9.79
CA SER A 205 17.25 -11.45 -9.02
C SER A 205 17.54 -10.06 -9.56
N TYR A 206 16.74 -9.09 -9.14
CA TYR A 206 16.96 -7.70 -9.53
C TYR A 206 16.54 -6.73 -8.44
N ALA A 207 17.08 -5.50 -8.50
CA ALA A 207 16.78 -4.45 -7.55
C ALA A 207 15.36 -3.90 -7.74
N LEU A 208 14.63 -3.78 -6.64
CA LEU A 208 13.24 -3.37 -6.60
C LEU A 208 13.06 -2.25 -5.57
N ASN A 209 12.69 -1.07 -6.04
CA ASN A 209 12.42 0.10 -5.21
C ASN A 209 10.91 0.22 -5.00
N LEU A 210 10.40 -0.29 -3.89
CA LEU A 210 8.96 -0.30 -3.62
C LEU A 210 8.65 0.32 -2.26
N LYS A 211 7.63 1.18 -2.27
CA LYS A 211 6.97 1.65 -1.06
C LYS A 211 5.62 0.94 -0.93
N VAL A 212 5.26 0.57 0.29
CA VAL A 212 4.01 -0.12 0.59
C VAL A 212 3.23 0.68 1.63
N ILE A 213 1.94 0.89 1.35
CA ILE A 213 0.98 1.42 2.30
C ILE A 213 0.01 0.29 2.65
N VAL A 214 -0.05 -0.11 3.91
CA VAL A 214 -1.00 -1.11 4.41
C VAL A 214 -2.16 -0.41 5.08
N LEU A 215 -3.36 -0.65 4.57
CA LEU A 215 -4.62 -0.12 5.09
C LEU A 215 -5.33 -1.16 5.94
N GLY A 216 -5.73 -0.80 7.15
CA GLY A 216 -6.48 -1.72 8.01
C GLY A 216 -7.23 -1.04 9.13
N ASN A 217 -8.07 -1.80 9.82
CA ASN A 217 -8.68 -1.36 11.07
C ASN A 217 -7.71 -1.52 12.25
N ARG A 218 -8.12 -1.05 13.44
CA ARG A 218 -7.28 -1.11 14.65
C ARG A 218 -6.84 -2.53 15.00
N THR A 219 -7.73 -3.51 14.86
CA THR A 219 -7.48 -4.90 15.24
C THR A 219 -6.52 -5.57 14.26
N GLU A 220 -6.72 -5.36 12.97
CA GLU A 220 -5.86 -5.89 11.90
C GLU A 220 -4.44 -5.35 12.04
N LEU A 221 -4.29 -4.02 12.19
CA LEU A 221 -2.99 -3.39 12.32
C LEU A 221 -2.26 -3.81 13.60
N ALA A 222 -2.99 -3.96 14.71
CA ALA A 222 -2.40 -4.48 15.95
C ALA A 222 -1.88 -5.91 15.81
N THR A 223 -2.44 -6.71 14.90
CA THR A 223 -2.00 -8.09 14.66
C THR A 223 -0.65 -8.15 13.92
N PHE A 224 -0.24 -7.06 13.24
CA PHE A 224 1.06 -6.96 12.58
C PHE A 224 2.19 -6.45 13.47
N GLY A 225 1.86 -5.85 14.62
CA GLY A 225 2.77 -5.17 15.54
C GLY A 225 3.54 -6.09 16.47
#